data_AF-A0AB35G1F0-F1
#
_entry.id   AF-A0AB35G1F0-F1
#
_cell.length_a   1.000
_cell.length_b   1.000
_cell.length_c   1.000
_cell.angle_alpha   90.00
_cell.angle_beta   90.00
_cell.angle_gamma   90.00
#
_symmetry.space_group_name_H-M   'P 1'
#
loop_
_entity.id
_entity.type
_entity.pdbx_description
1 polymer ?
#
loop_
_entity_poly.entity_id
_entity_poly.type
_entity_poly.pdbx_seq_one_letter_code
_entity_poly.pdbx_strand_id
1 'polypeptide(L)'
;MDIEIKNQCMLCHDLFENSELSAEHYPAKSVGNNDIVALDLVKMFDFLLDKENIQNFFTDIETGKEFNKKLDMLFDNELSTTQYPRGRVAYTLCRSCNTFLGKYDEAYKKFFDSDGNPKVVSGFVKQTKIKIIKAIYAKFLSLPECSGIKFDFIDYLKSTDQDSYDGLWQIYFLKRSQSTDILNMRSLDVGVLNYDEGQVFELSDEKFIFHLTNFKPKNNVTGINLFSIQNKYVLVGGENIDGSGGYHGEMIIKKMLDLEN
;
A
#
# COMPACT_ATOMS: atom_id res chain seq x y z
N MET A 1 -3.37 -33.72 23.09
CA MET A 1 -3.93 -32.49 23.69
C MET A 1 -3.55 -31.40 22.74
N ASP A 2 -4.44 -31.09 21.81
CA ASP A 2 -4.19 -30.08 20.79
C ASP A 2 -4.23 -28.72 21.49
N ILE A 3 -3.11 -28.00 21.43
CA ILE A 3 -3.02 -26.65 21.97
C ILE A 3 -3.82 -25.78 21.00
N GLU A 4 -4.99 -25.30 21.43
CA GLU A 4 -5.75 -24.29 20.68
C GLU A 4 -4.93 -23.00 20.62
N ILE A 5 -4.35 -22.72 19.46
CA ILE A 5 -3.64 -21.47 19.19
C ILE A 5 -4.70 -20.38 19.02
N LYS A 6 -4.70 -19.42 19.96
CA LYS A 6 -5.52 -18.19 19.86
C LYS A 6 -4.67 -17.04 19.37
N ASN A 7 -5.22 -16.25 18.46
CA ASN A 7 -4.57 -15.05 17.94
C ASN A 7 -5.26 -13.79 18.46
N GLN A 8 -4.48 -12.74 18.67
CA GLN A 8 -4.97 -11.48 19.19
C GLN A 8 -5.47 -10.58 18.04
N CYS A 9 -6.69 -10.05 18.17
CA CYS A 9 -7.20 -9.05 17.24
C CYS A 9 -6.43 -7.72 17.39
N MET A 10 -5.91 -7.19 16.28
CA MET A 10 -5.13 -5.94 16.26
C MET A 10 -5.94 -4.70 16.67
N LEU A 11 -7.28 -4.72 16.50
CA LEU A 11 -8.14 -3.60 16.89
C LEU A 11 -8.63 -3.71 18.34
N CYS A 12 -9.34 -4.79 18.71
CA CYS A 12 -9.92 -4.90 20.05
C CYS A 12 -8.99 -5.50 21.11
N HIS A 13 -7.89 -6.13 20.70
CA HIS A 13 -6.92 -6.82 21.56
C HIS A 13 -7.44 -8.07 22.30
N ASP A 14 -8.66 -8.52 22.00
CA ASP A 14 -9.17 -9.79 22.50
C ASP A 14 -8.56 -10.98 21.74
N LEU A 15 -8.57 -12.16 22.37
CA LEU A 15 -8.06 -13.41 21.81
C LEU A 15 -9.17 -14.21 21.13
N PHE A 16 -8.92 -14.69 19.92
CA PHE A 16 -9.86 -15.42 19.08
C PHE A 16 -9.26 -16.70 18.53
N GLU A 17 -10.10 -17.69 18.26
CA GLU A 17 -9.72 -18.81 17.40
C GLU A 17 -9.53 -18.35 15.95
N ASN A 18 -8.71 -19.07 15.19
CA ASN A 18 -8.53 -18.79 13.75
C ASN A 18 -9.85 -18.79 12.96
N SER A 19 -10.82 -19.60 13.40
CA SER A 19 -12.15 -19.69 12.80
C SER A 19 -12.94 -18.38 12.96
N GLU A 20 -12.68 -17.59 14.00
CA GLU A 20 -13.38 -16.34 14.34
C GLU A 20 -12.70 -15.09 13.76
N LEU A 21 -11.48 -15.23 13.28
CA LEU A 21 -10.75 -14.18 12.57
C LEU A 21 -11.32 -13.98 11.16
N SER A 22 -11.11 -12.78 10.65
CA SER A 22 -11.47 -12.43 9.28
C SER A 22 -10.30 -12.72 8.36
N ALA A 23 -10.59 -13.17 7.14
CA ALA A 23 -9.61 -13.23 6.07
C ALA A 23 -9.52 -11.84 5.42
N GLU A 24 -8.64 -10.98 5.94
CA GLU A 24 -8.45 -9.64 5.39
C GLU A 24 -7.68 -9.72 4.08
N HIS A 25 -8.15 -9.01 3.05
CA HIS A 25 -7.49 -8.99 1.74
C HIS A 25 -6.79 -7.65 1.53
N TYR A 26 -5.49 -7.70 1.29
CA TYR A 26 -4.70 -6.53 0.91
C TYR A 26 -3.95 -6.79 -0.40
N PRO A 27 -3.85 -5.81 -1.35
CA PRO A 27 -4.54 -4.53 -1.34
C PRO A 27 -6.05 -4.71 -1.42
N ALA A 28 -6.77 -3.72 -0.91
CA ALA A 28 -8.18 -3.92 -0.55
C ALA A 28 -9.04 -4.29 -1.76
N LYS A 29 -9.84 -5.36 -1.61
CA LYS A 29 -10.85 -5.77 -2.61
C LYS A 29 -11.83 -4.68 -2.98
N SER A 30 -12.10 -3.75 -2.06
CA SER A 30 -13.02 -2.62 -2.26
C SER A 30 -12.64 -1.72 -3.44
N VAL A 31 -11.38 -1.75 -3.88
CA VAL A 31 -10.90 -1.02 -5.06
C VAL A 31 -10.59 -1.92 -6.26
N GLY A 32 -11.03 -3.19 -6.25
CA GLY A 32 -10.92 -4.11 -7.38
C GLY A 32 -9.71 -5.05 -7.37
N ASN A 33 -8.84 -4.95 -6.36
CA ASN A 33 -7.67 -5.82 -6.21
C ASN A 33 -8.10 -7.24 -5.79
N ASN A 34 -8.05 -8.19 -6.72
CA ASN A 34 -8.45 -9.58 -6.47
C ASN A 34 -7.24 -10.53 -6.30
N ASP A 35 -6.12 -10.19 -6.92
CA ASP A 35 -4.84 -10.87 -6.88
C ASP A 35 -3.70 -9.87 -6.62
N ILE A 36 -2.57 -10.36 -6.12
CA ILE A 36 -1.34 -9.57 -6.00
C ILE A 36 -0.29 -10.16 -6.89
N VAL A 37 0.19 -9.26 -7.74
CA VAL A 37 1.26 -9.50 -8.68
C VAL A 37 2.44 -8.64 -8.24
N ALA A 38 3.60 -9.28 -8.08
CA ALA A 38 4.84 -8.58 -7.78
C ALA A 38 5.80 -8.70 -8.97
N LEU A 39 6.61 -7.67 -9.17
CA LEU A 39 7.69 -7.71 -10.14
C LEU A 39 8.72 -8.76 -9.74
N ASP A 40 8.94 -9.74 -10.60
CA ASP A 40 10.03 -10.69 -10.49
C ASP A 40 11.28 -10.09 -11.15
N LEU A 41 12.16 -9.58 -10.30
CA LEU A 41 13.35 -8.85 -10.72
C LEU A 41 14.35 -9.77 -11.42
N VAL A 42 14.41 -11.05 -11.05
CA VAL A 42 15.27 -12.03 -11.72
C VAL A 42 14.78 -12.25 -13.15
N LYS A 43 13.48 -12.50 -13.32
CA LYS A 43 12.90 -12.63 -14.68
C LYS A 43 13.06 -11.38 -15.51
N MET A 44 12.92 -10.20 -14.90
CA MET A 44 13.17 -8.92 -15.58
C MET A 44 14.62 -8.82 -16.06
N PHE A 45 15.61 -9.17 -15.24
CA PHE A 45 17.01 -9.16 -15.66
C PHE A 45 17.29 -10.20 -16.75
N ASP A 46 16.76 -11.43 -16.62
CA ASP A 46 16.91 -12.47 -17.64
C ASP A 46 16.32 -12.01 -18.99
N PHE A 47 15.14 -11.40 -18.96
CA PHE A 47 14.51 -10.81 -20.16
C PHE A 47 15.36 -9.70 -20.78
N LEU A 48 15.94 -8.81 -19.95
CA LEU A 48 16.78 -7.70 -20.41
C LEU A 48 18.17 -8.14 -20.90
N LEU A 49 18.67 -9.30 -20.47
CA LEU A 49 19.94 -9.85 -20.93
C LEU A 49 19.79 -10.61 -22.26
N ASP A 50 18.59 -11.08 -22.57
CA ASP A 50 18.28 -11.72 -23.85
C ASP A 50 18.03 -10.67 -24.95
N LYS A 51 19.00 -10.57 -25.86
CA LYS A 51 18.95 -9.63 -26.98
C LYS A 51 17.77 -9.89 -27.91
N GLU A 52 17.36 -11.14 -28.10
CA GLU A 52 16.27 -11.52 -29.00
C GLU A 52 14.92 -11.08 -28.42
N ASN A 53 14.74 -11.25 -27.10
CA ASN A 53 13.56 -10.76 -26.38
C ASN A 53 13.41 -9.24 -26.45
N ILE A 54 14.50 -8.51 -26.19
CA ILE A 54 14.52 -7.05 -26.33
C ILE A 54 14.20 -6.65 -27.79
N GLN A 55 14.84 -7.29 -28.78
CA GLN A 55 14.62 -6.94 -30.18
C GLN A 55 13.15 -7.16 -30.57
N ASN A 56 12.58 -8.33 -30.25
CA ASN A 56 11.18 -8.64 -30.53
C ASN A 56 10.22 -7.67 -29.85
N PHE A 57 10.51 -7.27 -28.60
CA PHE A 57 9.69 -6.30 -27.88
C PHE A 57 9.70 -4.90 -28.50
N PHE A 58 10.86 -4.41 -28.95
CA PHE A 58 11.00 -3.07 -29.52
C PHE A 58 10.63 -2.97 -31.01
N THR A 59 10.67 -4.07 -31.77
CA THR A 59 10.36 -4.07 -33.22
C THR A 59 8.88 -3.77 -33.49
N ASP A 60 8.00 -4.02 -32.53
CA ASP A 60 6.56 -3.82 -32.71
C ASP A 60 6.01 -2.43 -32.30
N ILE A 61 6.87 -1.46 -31.96
CA ILE A 61 6.46 -0.16 -31.39
C ILE A 61 6.44 0.93 -32.47
N GLU A 62 5.56 0.81 -33.47
CA GLU A 62 5.41 1.87 -34.50
C GLU A 62 4.25 2.86 -34.26
N THR A 63 3.44 2.74 -33.20
CA THR A 63 2.27 3.64 -33.02
C THR A 63 1.99 4.18 -31.60
N GLY A 64 2.89 3.95 -30.63
CA GLY A 64 2.91 4.63 -29.32
C GLY A 64 1.75 4.31 -28.34
N LYS A 65 0.60 3.80 -28.80
CA LYS A 65 -0.52 3.36 -27.94
C LYS A 65 -0.44 1.89 -27.54
N GLU A 66 0.29 1.06 -28.29
CA GLU A 66 0.47 -0.36 -27.95
C GLU A 66 1.55 -0.60 -26.90
N PHE A 67 2.48 0.34 -26.71
CA PHE A 67 3.63 0.14 -25.82
C PHE A 67 3.23 -0.17 -24.37
N ASN A 68 2.39 0.68 -23.76
CA ASN A 68 1.95 0.44 -22.37
C ASN A 68 1.15 -0.86 -22.26
N LYS A 69 0.28 -1.17 -23.23
CA LYS A 69 -0.49 -2.42 -23.23
C LYS A 69 0.42 -3.65 -23.37
N LYS A 70 1.49 -3.56 -24.15
CA LYS A 70 2.51 -4.61 -24.28
C LYS A 70 3.37 -4.73 -23.03
N LEU A 71 3.72 -3.62 -22.39
CA LEU A 71 4.38 -3.64 -21.09
C LEU A 71 3.51 -4.31 -20.03
N ASP A 72 2.22 -3.97 -19.98
CA ASP A 72 1.27 -4.60 -19.06
C ASP A 72 1.19 -6.11 -19.32
N MET A 73 1.05 -6.53 -20.59
CA MET A 73 1.06 -7.95 -20.97
C MET A 73 2.38 -8.66 -20.66
N LEU A 74 3.51 -8.00 -20.89
CA LEU A 74 4.84 -8.55 -20.58
C LEU A 74 5.00 -8.71 -19.06
N PHE A 75 4.55 -7.71 -18.29
CA PHE A 75 4.54 -7.78 -16.84
C PHE A 75 3.68 -8.93 -16.34
N ASP A 76 2.42 -9.00 -16.76
CA ASP A 76 1.46 -10.01 -16.28
C ASP A 76 1.88 -11.44 -16.66
N ASN A 77 2.44 -11.65 -17.86
CA ASN A 77 2.73 -13.00 -18.35
C ASN A 77 4.15 -13.49 -18.06
N GLU A 78 5.14 -12.60 -18.13
CA GLU A 78 6.56 -12.99 -18.17
C GLU A 78 7.36 -12.46 -16.99
N LEU A 79 7.12 -11.21 -16.56
CA LEU A 79 7.99 -10.53 -15.59
C LEU A 79 7.43 -10.49 -14.17
N SER A 80 6.25 -11.03 -13.96
CA SER A 80 5.66 -11.08 -12.64
C SER A 80 5.63 -12.49 -12.06
N THR A 81 5.45 -12.52 -10.75
CA THR A 81 5.04 -13.72 -10.03
C THR A 81 3.75 -13.42 -9.28
N THR A 82 2.78 -14.32 -9.41
CA THR A 82 1.61 -14.31 -8.54
C THR A 82 2.07 -14.72 -7.14
N GLN A 83 2.36 -13.73 -6.30
CA GLN A 83 2.74 -14.01 -4.91
C GLN A 83 1.54 -14.49 -4.10
N TYR A 84 0.35 -13.94 -4.38
CA TYR A 84 -0.86 -14.28 -3.66
C TYR A 84 -2.07 -14.34 -4.62
N PRO A 85 -2.41 -15.52 -5.16
CA PRO A 85 -3.48 -15.69 -6.16
C PRO A 85 -4.90 -15.41 -5.64
N ARG A 86 -5.03 -15.11 -4.33
CA ARG A 86 -6.26 -14.67 -3.69
C ARG A 86 -6.07 -13.37 -2.90
N GLY A 87 -5.01 -12.60 -3.18
CA GLY A 87 -4.53 -11.51 -2.33
C GLY A 87 -3.84 -12.00 -1.06
N ARG A 88 -3.08 -11.13 -0.39
CA ARG A 88 -2.47 -11.41 0.91
C ARG A 88 -3.62 -11.54 1.88
N VAL A 89 -3.78 -12.75 2.43
CA VAL A 89 -4.76 -13.01 3.47
C VAL A 89 -4.05 -12.91 4.81
N ALA A 90 -4.39 -11.86 5.55
CA ALA A 90 -4.03 -11.75 6.96
C ALA A 90 -5.22 -12.20 7.83
N TYR A 91 -4.90 -12.69 9.02
CA TYR A 91 -5.86 -13.07 10.06
C TYR A 91 -5.57 -12.26 11.32
N THR A 92 -5.68 -10.95 11.19
CA THR A 92 -5.26 -9.97 12.20
C THR A 92 -6.44 -9.33 12.92
N LEU A 93 -7.64 -9.39 12.34
CA LEU A 93 -8.85 -8.81 12.93
C LEU A 93 -9.90 -9.89 13.17
N CYS A 94 -10.65 -9.76 14.27
CA CYS A 94 -11.87 -10.53 14.42
C CYS A 94 -12.93 -10.04 13.43
N ARG A 95 -13.87 -10.91 13.05
CA ARG A 95 -14.93 -10.58 12.08
C ARG A 95 -15.73 -9.33 12.43
N SER A 96 -15.99 -9.09 13.71
CA SER A 96 -16.70 -7.90 14.18
C SER A 96 -15.89 -6.62 13.94
N CYS A 97 -14.60 -6.63 14.28
CA CYS A 97 -13.71 -5.49 14.06
C CYS A 97 -13.52 -5.19 12.56
N ASN A 98 -13.30 -6.22 11.74
CA ASN A 98 -13.19 -6.03 10.30
C ASN A 98 -14.49 -5.46 9.69
N THR A 99 -15.65 -5.97 10.11
CA THR A 99 -16.96 -5.45 9.69
C THR A 99 -17.16 -3.99 10.11
N PHE A 100 -16.71 -3.62 11.32
CA PHE A 100 -16.74 -2.25 11.80
C PHE A 100 -15.89 -1.32 10.91
N LEU A 101 -14.66 -1.72 10.60
CA LEU A 101 -13.73 -0.93 9.77
C LEU A 101 -14.20 -0.80 8.32
N GLY A 102 -14.92 -1.80 7.78
CA GLY A 102 -15.50 -1.76 6.44
C GLY A 102 -16.46 -0.57 6.20
N LYS A 103 -16.98 0.06 7.27
CA LYS A 103 -17.78 1.29 7.17
C LYS A 103 -16.98 2.50 6.64
N TYR A 104 -15.65 2.44 6.69
CA TYR A 104 -14.75 3.48 6.20
C TYR A 104 -14.35 3.27 4.73
N ASP A 105 -14.40 2.02 4.24
CA ASP A 105 -13.95 1.67 2.90
C ASP A 105 -14.72 2.37 1.78
N GLU A 106 -16.01 2.65 1.96
CA GLU A 106 -16.79 3.40 0.96
C GLU A 106 -16.22 4.82 0.75
N ALA A 107 -15.72 5.45 1.81
CA ALA A 107 -15.12 6.78 1.72
C ALA A 107 -13.76 6.72 1.03
N TYR A 108 -12.94 5.72 1.39
CA TYR A 108 -11.67 5.49 0.70
C TYR A 108 -11.87 5.14 -0.78
N LYS A 109 -12.90 4.36 -1.14
CA LYS A 109 -13.23 4.10 -2.53
C LYS A 109 -13.52 5.38 -3.31
N LYS A 110 -14.23 6.36 -2.73
CA LYS A 110 -14.45 7.67 -3.36
C LYS A 110 -13.14 8.44 -3.58
N PHE A 111 -12.21 8.37 -2.63
CA PHE A 111 -10.88 8.94 -2.78
C PHE A 111 -10.09 8.25 -3.91
N PHE A 112 -10.11 6.93 -3.96
CA PHE A 112 -9.43 6.12 -4.96
C PHE A 112 -10.00 6.33 -6.37
N ASP A 113 -11.33 6.28 -6.52
CA ASP A 113 -12.03 6.45 -7.80
C ASP A 113 -11.85 7.88 -8.36
N SER A 114 -11.58 8.87 -7.50
CA SER A 114 -11.29 10.25 -7.90
C SER A 114 -9.81 10.53 -8.15
N ASP A 115 -8.95 9.51 -8.17
CA ASP A 115 -7.49 9.62 -8.29
C ASP A 115 -6.87 10.58 -7.27
N GLY A 116 -7.51 10.72 -6.10
CA GLY A 116 -7.08 11.66 -5.07
C GLY A 116 -7.10 13.11 -5.56
N ASN A 117 -7.92 13.45 -6.56
CA ASN A 117 -7.92 14.77 -7.18
C ASN A 117 -8.17 15.88 -6.13
N PRO A 118 -7.24 16.85 -5.96
CA PRO A 118 -7.37 17.88 -4.93
C PRO A 118 -8.66 18.68 -4.99
N LYS A 119 -9.19 18.98 -6.18
CA LYS A 119 -10.45 19.72 -6.33
C LYS A 119 -11.64 18.91 -5.84
N VAL A 120 -11.68 17.61 -6.19
CA VAL A 120 -12.75 16.69 -5.78
C VAL A 120 -12.68 16.41 -4.28
N VAL A 121 -11.50 16.01 -3.79
CA VAL A 121 -11.26 15.67 -2.38
C VAL A 121 -11.48 16.87 -1.47
N SER A 122 -11.07 18.07 -1.88
CA SER A 122 -11.33 19.30 -1.09
C SER A 122 -12.83 19.57 -0.93
N GLY A 123 -13.65 19.20 -1.92
CA GLY A 123 -15.11 19.32 -1.89
C GLY A 123 -15.83 18.25 -1.06
N PHE A 124 -15.13 17.21 -0.59
CA PHE A 124 -15.73 16.23 0.31
C PHE A 124 -16.12 16.86 1.65
N VAL A 125 -17.27 16.45 2.18
CA VAL A 125 -17.68 16.80 3.54
C VAL A 125 -16.67 16.28 4.56
N LYS A 126 -16.54 17.00 5.70
CA LYS A 126 -15.58 16.69 6.77
C LYS A 126 -15.60 15.21 7.17
N GLN A 127 -16.78 14.63 7.33
CA GLN A 127 -16.91 13.23 7.74
C GLN A 127 -16.34 12.24 6.70
N THR A 128 -16.50 12.51 5.40
CA THR A 128 -15.92 11.67 4.34
C THR A 128 -14.40 11.72 4.40
N LYS A 129 -13.81 12.91 4.61
CA LYS A 129 -12.37 13.09 4.77
C LYS A 129 -11.82 12.30 5.97
N ILE A 130 -12.50 12.37 7.11
CA ILE A 130 -12.13 11.60 8.31
C ILE A 130 -12.22 10.09 8.04
N LYS A 131 -13.29 9.64 7.39
CA LYS A 131 -13.45 8.21 7.04
C LYS A 131 -12.37 7.73 6.07
N ILE A 132 -11.94 8.55 5.11
CA ILE A 132 -10.79 8.22 4.23
C ILE A 132 -9.53 8.01 5.07
N ILE A 133 -9.24 8.92 6.00
CA ILE A 133 -8.07 8.83 6.87
C ILE A 133 -8.12 7.53 7.69
N LYS A 134 -9.25 7.25 8.35
CA LYS A 134 -9.43 6.03 9.16
C LYS A 134 -9.36 4.75 8.33
N ALA A 135 -9.91 4.73 7.13
CA ALA A 135 -9.79 3.59 6.23
C ALA A 135 -8.33 3.28 5.90
N ILE A 136 -7.52 4.31 5.66
CA ILE A 136 -6.11 4.13 5.30
C ILE A 136 -5.29 3.66 6.51
N TYR A 137 -5.49 4.23 7.71
CA TYR A 137 -4.90 3.71 8.95
C TYR A 137 -5.31 2.27 9.23
N ALA A 138 -6.59 1.93 9.04
CA ALA A 138 -7.12 0.60 9.29
C ALA A 138 -6.45 -0.48 8.41
N LYS A 139 -6.06 -0.15 7.17
CA LYS A 139 -5.35 -1.09 6.28
C LYS A 139 -4.02 -1.57 6.87
N PHE A 140 -3.32 -0.74 7.64
CA PHE A 140 -2.07 -1.12 8.29
C PHE A 140 -2.26 -2.14 9.41
N LEU A 141 -3.46 -2.25 10.00
CA LEU A 141 -3.75 -3.32 10.96
C LEU A 141 -3.78 -4.71 10.32
N SER A 142 -4.03 -4.76 9.01
CA SER A 142 -4.15 -5.99 8.22
C SER A 142 -2.89 -6.37 7.46
N LEU A 143 -1.77 -5.67 7.71
CA LEU A 143 -0.49 -6.04 7.12
C LEU A 143 0.23 -7.08 7.98
N PRO A 144 0.69 -8.20 7.38
CA PRO A 144 1.52 -9.18 8.07
C PRO A 144 2.78 -8.55 8.71
N GLU A 145 3.39 -7.58 8.03
CA GLU A 145 4.60 -6.86 8.47
C GLU A 145 4.36 -6.06 9.75
N CYS A 146 3.12 -5.68 10.02
CA CYS A 146 2.71 -4.97 11.23
C CYS A 146 2.40 -5.91 12.41
N SER A 147 2.57 -7.23 12.25
CA SER A 147 2.30 -8.21 13.30
C SER A 147 3.14 -7.93 14.55
N GLY A 148 2.50 -7.93 15.71
CA GLY A 148 3.15 -7.66 17.01
C GLY A 148 3.41 -6.19 17.31
N ILE A 149 3.13 -5.27 16.39
CA ILE A 149 3.29 -3.83 16.60
C ILE A 149 2.11 -3.27 17.41
N LYS A 150 2.43 -2.44 18.41
CA LYS A 150 1.42 -1.69 19.17
C LYS A 150 1.25 -0.31 18.59
N PHE A 151 0.15 -0.10 17.89
CA PHE A 151 -0.20 1.21 17.34
C PHE A 151 -0.96 2.06 18.37
N ASP A 152 -0.64 3.35 18.43
CA ASP A 152 -1.31 4.33 19.30
C ASP A 152 -2.55 4.98 18.63
N PHE A 153 -2.79 4.72 17.35
CA PHE A 153 -3.99 5.16 16.63
C PHE A 153 -5.20 4.23 16.81
N ILE A 154 -5.09 3.17 17.61
CA ILE A 154 -6.17 2.18 17.79
C ILE A 154 -7.46 2.83 18.33
N ASP A 155 -7.34 3.70 19.34
CA ASP A 155 -8.51 4.38 19.91
C ASP A 155 -9.11 5.40 18.94
N TYR A 156 -8.26 6.06 18.14
CA TYR A 156 -8.71 6.92 17.05
C TYR A 156 -9.55 6.15 16.02
N LEU A 157 -9.17 4.92 15.67
CA LEU A 157 -9.93 4.07 14.77
C LEU A 157 -11.26 3.59 15.37
N LYS A 158 -11.29 3.27 16.67
CA LYS A 158 -12.51 2.80 17.37
C LYS A 158 -13.56 3.89 17.53
N SER A 159 -13.13 5.13 17.76
CA SER A 159 -14.05 6.25 17.97
C SER A 159 -14.68 6.71 16.67
N THR A 160 -16.01 6.75 16.56
CA THR A 160 -16.68 7.32 15.38
C THR A 160 -16.65 8.85 15.34
N ASP A 161 -16.42 9.47 16.50
CA ASP A 161 -16.62 10.91 16.72
C ASP A 161 -15.30 11.68 16.74
N GLN A 162 -14.18 10.98 16.96
CA GLN A 162 -12.85 11.58 16.97
C GLN A 162 -12.42 11.94 15.53
N ASP A 163 -12.13 13.22 15.31
CA ASP A 163 -11.79 13.81 14.00
C ASP A 163 -10.28 14.07 13.81
N SER A 164 -9.52 13.99 14.91
CA SER A 164 -8.10 14.32 14.98
C SER A 164 -7.34 13.25 15.75
N TYR A 165 -6.07 13.11 15.44
CA TYR A 165 -5.14 12.19 16.08
C TYR A 165 -3.74 12.81 16.05
N ASP A 166 -3.09 12.79 17.20
CA ASP A 166 -1.82 13.45 17.50
C ASP A 166 -0.76 12.47 18.02
N GLY A 167 -0.95 11.17 17.80
CA GLY A 167 0.02 10.14 18.16
C GLY A 167 1.25 10.11 17.26
N LEU A 168 2.14 9.17 17.57
CA LEU A 168 3.45 9.02 16.97
C LEU A 168 3.39 8.51 15.53
N TRP A 169 2.50 7.55 15.27
CA TRP A 169 2.37 6.86 14.00
C TRP A 169 1.64 7.71 12.97
N GLN A 170 2.36 8.29 12.01
CA GLN A 170 1.83 9.18 10.99
C GLN A 170 1.90 8.54 9.61
N ILE A 171 0.86 8.76 8.80
CA ILE A 171 0.82 8.30 7.40
C ILE A 171 1.21 9.44 6.46
N TYR A 172 2.14 9.14 5.56
CA TYR A 172 2.50 9.96 4.42
C TYR A 172 2.17 9.19 3.15
N PHE A 173 1.77 9.89 2.09
CA PHE A 173 1.40 9.21 0.86
C PHE A 173 1.63 10.06 -0.39
N LEU A 174 1.80 9.37 -1.51
CA LEU A 174 2.01 9.97 -2.83
C LEU A 174 1.17 9.25 -3.88
N LYS A 175 0.95 9.92 -5.01
CA LYS A 175 0.39 9.31 -6.21
C LYS A 175 1.50 8.68 -7.04
N ARG A 176 1.29 7.43 -7.45
CA ARG A 176 2.21 6.72 -8.34
C ARG A 176 2.38 7.47 -9.66
N SER A 177 3.57 7.37 -10.22
CA SER A 177 3.94 7.96 -11.51
C SER A 177 4.92 7.03 -12.23
N GLN A 178 5.31 7.36 -13.46
CA GLN A 178 6.32 6.58 -14.17
C GLN A 178 7.68 6.54 -13.45
N SER A 179 7.92 7.46 -12.50
CA SER A 179 9.17 7.50 -11.73
C SER A 179 9.16 6.66 -10.46
N THR A 180 7.98 6.22 -9.99
CA THR A 180 7.90 5.38 -8.78
C THR A 180 8.17 3.92 -9.08
N ASP A 181 7.89 3.49 -10.31
CA ASP A 181 7.81 2.10 -10.68
C ASP A 181 8.89 1.75 -11.72
N ILE A 182 9.55 0.62 -11.54
CA ILE A 182 10.54 0.14 -12.52
C ILE A 182 9.82 -0.15 -13.84
N LEU A 183 10.20 0.56 -14.91
CA LEU A 183 9.59 0.40 -16.23
C LEU A 183 8.04 0.52 -16.23
N ASN A 184 7.49 1.33 -15.32
CA ASN A 184 6.03 1.49 -15.11
C ASN A 184 5.31 0.20 -14.65
N MET A 185 6.04 -0.79 -14.15
CA MET A 185 5.50 -2.04 -13.59
C MET A 185 5.03 -1.82 -12.15
N ARG A 186 3.72 -1.71 -11.97
CA ARG A 186 3.09 -1.29 -10.72
C ARG A 186 2.99 -2.41 -9.69
N SER A 187 4.11 -2.80 -9.10
CA SER A 187 4.11 -3.81 -8.04
C SER A 187 3.20 -3.40 -6.86
N LEU A 188 2.35 -4.32 -6.38
CA LEU A 188 1.44 -4.10 -5.23
C LEU A 188 2.10 -4.53 -3.91
N ASP A 189 3.30 -4.02 -3.75
CA ASP A 189 4.20 -4.42 -2.69
C ASP A 189 3.86 -3.81 -1.34
N VAL A 190 4.27 -4.52 -0.30
CA VAL A 190 4.36 -4.03 1.08
C VAL A 190 5.78 -4.31 1.58
N GLY A 191 6.16 -3.69 2.68
CA GLY A 191 7.45 -3.94 3.28
C GLY A 191 7.68 -3.17 4.56
N VAL A 192 8.82 -3.46 5.19
CA VAL A 192 9.31 -2.75 6.36
C VAL A 192 10.77 -2.31 6.18
N LEU A 193 11.03 -1.05 6.48
CA LEU A 193 12.38 -0.49 6.66
C LEU A 193 12.56 -0.14 8.14
N ASN A 194 13.70 -0.52 8.69
CA ASN A 194 14.07 -0.24 10.07
C ASN A 194 15.24 0.75 10.07
N TYR A 195 15.10 1.81 10.85
CA TYR A 195 16.09 2.85 11.08
C TYR A 195 16.36 2.99 12.56
N ASP A 196 17.46 3.66 12.92
CA ASP A 196 17.77 3.98 14.32
C ASP A 196 16.67 4.88 14.93
N GLU A 197 16.08 5.78 14.13
CA GLU A 197 15.03 6.70 14.58
C GLU A 197 13.64 6.06 14.64
N GLY A 198 13.41 4.93 13.95
CA GLY A 198 12.09 4.31 13.89
C GLY A 198 11.87 3.38 12.70
N GLN A 199 10.62 3.09 12.39
CA GLN A 199 10.21 2.13 11.36
C GLN A 199 9.34 2.79 10.30
N VAL A 200 9.42 2.28 9.08
CA VAL A 200 8.56 2.64 7.95
C VAL A 200 7.88 1.38 7.44
N PHE A 201 6.55 1.34 7.51
CA PHE A 201 5.73 0.33 6.85
C PHE A 201 5.20 0.90 5.54
N GLU A 202 5.37 0.17 4.44
CA GLU A 202 4.82 0.55 3.13
C GLU A 202 3.60 -0.29 2.79
N LEU A 203 2.65 0.40 2.16
CA LEU A 203 1.39 -0.10 1.68
C LEU A 203 1.16 0.48 0.28
N SER A 204 1.42 -0.28 -0.77
CA SER A 204 1.23 0.16 -2.15
C SER A 204 -0.06 -0.39 -2.76
N ASP A 205 -0.91 0.51 -3.27
CA ASP A 205 -2.05 0.16 -4.11
C ASP A 205 -1.81 0.58 -5.58
N GLU A 206 -2.77 0.36 -6.48
CA GLU A 206 -2.60 0.65 -7.91
C GLU A 206 -2.32 2.14 -8.24
N LYS A 207 -2.72 3.07 -7.36
CA LYS A 207 -2.69 4.52 -7.61
C LYS A 207 -1.82 5.28 -6.61
N PHE A 208 -1.64 4.74 -5.41
CA PHE A 208 -0.99 5.41 -4.29
C PHE A 208 -0.01 4.49 -3.59
N ILE A 209 1.02 5.12 -3.03
CA ILE A 209 1.95 4.48 -2.10
C ILE A 209 1.78 5.19 -0.76
N PHE A 210 1.52 4.42 0.30
CA PHE A 210 1.36 4.92 1.66
C PHE A 210 2.52 4.43 2.53
N HIS A 211 3.09 5.34 3.32
CA HIS A 211 4.15 5.08 4.30
C HIS A 211 3.62 5.41 5.69
N LEU A 212 3.50 4.41 6.55
CA LEU A 212 3.23 4.58 7.97
C LEU A 212 4.56 4.64 8.73
N THR A 213 4.80 5.75 9.43
CA THR A 213 6.08 6.02 10.11
C THR A 213 5.85 6.45 11.55
N ASN A 214 6.76 6.10 12.46
CA ASN A 214 6.73 6.56 13.86
C ASN A 214 7.78 7.62 14.17
N PHE A 215 8.31 8.27 13.14
CA PHE A 215 9.27 9.36 13.23
C PHE A 215 8.98 10.35 12.10
N LYS A 216 9.48 11.58 12.23
CA LYS A 216 9.30 12.59 11.18
C LYS A 216 10.22 12.25 9.99
N PRO A 217 9.67 12.00 8.79
CA PRO A 217 10.50 11.73 7.62
C PRO A 217 11.41 12.91 7.27
N LYS A 218 12.55 12.62 6.66
CA LYS A 218 13.40 13.63 6.03
C LYS A 218 12.63 14.29 4.87
N ASN A 219 12.94 15.55 4.58
CA ASN A 219 12.26 16.29 3.52
C ASN A 219 12.38 15.57 2.17
N ASN A 220 11.28 15.49 1.43
CA ASN A 220 11.17 14.91 0.08
C ASN A 220 11.46 13.40 -0.04
N VAL A 221 11.58 12.66 1.08
CA VAL A 221 11.70 11.18 1.07
C VAL A 221 10.33 10.50 1.02
N THR A 222 9.27 11.23 1.40
CA THR A 222 7.87 10.78 1.37
C THR A 222 7.01 11.77 0.61
N GLY A 223 5.76 11.38 0.33
CA GLY A 223 4.72 12.31 -0.09
C GLY A 223 4.18 13.18 1.05
N ILE A 224 2.90 13.52 0.97
CA ILE A 224 2.23 14.43 1.91
C ILE A 224 1.66 13.70 3.12
N ASN A 225 1.60 14.37 4.26
CA ASN A 225 0.90 13.83 5.42
C ASN A 225 -0.60 13.64 5.12
N LEU A 226 -1.14 12.49 5.47
CA LEU A 226 -2.51 12.08 5.18
C LEU A 226 -3.57 13.04 5.75
N PHE A 227 -3.32 13.64 6.92
CA PHE A 227 -4.21 14.62 7.53
C PHE A 227 -4.34 15.92 6.73
N SER A 228 -3.44 16.19 5.76
CA SER A 228 -3.58 17.33 4.85
C SER A 228 -4.88 17.30 4.04
N ILE A 229 -5.48 16.12 3.84
CA ILE A 229 -6.80 15.92 3.21
C ILE A 229 -7.90 16.73 3.92
N GLN A 230 -7.77 16.97 5.23
CA GLN A 230 -8.74 17.77 5.99
C GLN A 230 -8.65 19.27 5.68
N ASN A 231 -7.51 19.75 5.15
CA ASN A 231 -7.17 21.17 5.00
C ASN A 231 -6.75 21.52 3.56
N LYS A 232 -5.64 22.26 3.38
CA LYS A 232 -5.03 22.58 2.09
C LYS A 232 -4.37 21.32 1.51
N TYR A 233 -5.19 20.49 0.90
CA TYR A 233 -4.78 19.25 0.28
C TYR A 233 -4.14 19.52 -1.09
N VAL A 234 -2.91 19.05 -1.27
CA VAL A 234 -2.19 19.04 -2.56
C VAL A 234 -1.65 17.64 -2.76
N LEU A 235 -1.90 17.06 -3.92
CA LEU A 235 -1.40 15.73 -4.23
C LEU A 235 0.03 15.82 -4.76
N VAL A 236 0.92 15.02 -4.19
CA VAL A 236 2.32 14.89 -4.64
C VAL A 236 2.42 13.66 -5.50
N GLY A 237 2.91 13.83 -6.73
CA GLY A 237 3.27 12.73 -7.62
C GLY A 237 4.68 12.21 -7.30
N GLY A 238 4.90 10.93 -7.57
CA GLY A 238 6.18 10.25 -7.36
C GLY A 238 7.39 10.95 -7.97
N GLU A 239 7.21 11.68 -9.07
CA GLU A 239 8.25 12.44 -9.76
C GLU A 239 8.80 13.63 -8.96
N ASN A 240 8.16 13.95 -7.83
CA ASN A 240 8.57 15.02 -6.92
C ASN A 240 9.18 14.48 -5.62
N ILE A 241 9.32 13.16 -5.49
CA ILE A 241 10.15 12.54 -4.47
C ILE A 241 11.61 12.77 -4.82
N ASP A 242 12.50 12.69 -3.83
CA ASP A 242 13.93 12.74 -4.07
C ASP A 242 14.37 11.81 -5.21
N GLY A 243 15.50 12.14 -5.85
CA GLY A 243 16.01 11.36 -6.97
C GLY A 243 16.38 9.91 -6.64
N SER A 244 16.31 9.50 -5.36
CA SER A 244 16.48 8.11 -4.90
C SER A 244 15.17 7.31 -4.87
N GLY A 245 14.02 7.93 -5.14
CA GLY A 245 12.71 7.26 -5.06
C GLY A 245 12.17 7.12 -3.63
N GLY A 246 12.79 7.79 -2.65
CA GLY A 246 12.40 7.78 -1.26
C GLY A 246 12.38 6.38 -0.63
N TYR A 247 11.49 6.19 0.35
CA TYR A 247 11.34 4.87 1.01
C TYR A 247 10.91 3.77 0.06
N HIS A 248 10.12 4.11 -0.97
CA HIS A 248 9.67 3.12 -1.96
C HIS A 248 10.83 2.60 -2.80
N GLY A 249 11.68 3.51 -3.30
CA GLY A 249 12.90 3.15 -4.02
C GLY A 249 13.85 2.31 -3.17
N GLU A 250 14.03 2.66 -1.90
CA GLU A 250 14.84 1.87 -0.97
C GLU A 250 14.27 0.46 -0.74
N MET A 251 12.95 0.32 -0.60
CA MET A 251 12.31 -0.99 -0.47
C MET A 251 12.51 -1.86 -1.72
N ILE A 252 12.39 -1.26 -2.91
CA ILE A 252 12.66 -1.95 -4.18
C ILE A 252 14.12 -2.44 -4.21
N ILE A 253 15.08 -1.58 -3.85
CA ILE A 253 16.51 -1.95 -3.82
C ILE A 253 16.77 -3.05 -2.79
N LYS A 254 16.19 -2.96 -1.60
CA LYS A 254 16.33 -3.97 -0.56
C LYS A 254 15.84 -5.34 -1.04
N LYS A 255 14.72 -5.38 -1.74
CA LYS A 255 14.19 -6.60 -2.37
C LYS A 255 15.08 -7.10 -3.50
N MET A 256 15.61 -6.21 -4.35
CA MET A 256 16.55 -6.59 -5.42
C MET A 256 17.81 -7.27 -4.90
N LEU A 257 18.31 -6.82 -3.76
CA LEU A 257 19.59 -7.29 -3.23
C LEU A 257 19.46 -8.57 -2.40
N ASP A 258 18.26 -9.18 -2.30
CA ASP A 258 17.97 -10.29 -1.39
C ASP A 258 18.61 -10.07 -0.01
N LEU A 259 18.56 -8.82 0.47
CA LEU A 259 18.91 -8.49 1.85
C LEU A 259 17.72 -8.88 2.74
N GLU A 260 17.39 -10.17 2.72
CA GLU A 260 16.56 -10.81 3.73
C GLU A 260 17.33 -10.77 5.05
N ASN A 261 16.74 -10.11 6.05
CA ASN A 261 17.02 -10.35 7.46
C ASN A 261 15.86 -11.14 8.03
#